data_AF-H2YF82-F1
#
_entry.id   AF-H2YF82-F1
#
_cell.length_a   1.000
_cell.length_b   1.000
_cell.length_c   1.000
_cell.angle_alpha   90.00
_cell.angle_beta   90.00
_cell.angle_gamma   90.00
#
_symmetry.space_group_name_H-M   'P 1'
#
loop_
_entity.id
_entity.type
_entity.pdbx_description
1 polymer ?
#
loop_
_entity_poly.entity_id
_entity_poly.type
_entity_poly.pdbx_seq_one_letter_code
_entity_poly.pdbx_strand_id
1 'polypeptide(L)'
;QVDIQVVWKPGDCKREVKSGDFVRYHYYGMLPDGRMFDNSYERNGTYDSYVGSGWLIPGMDEGLMGACLNEHRLITIPPTLAYGVDGTGGWVGGFPGWMGQMGWGVPRVDGTDGLGGSPGGWDRWVGGYPRVDGTDGCSHSYQRNRTYDTYVGFKRVIPGMELGLLGACMGERRVITLPPHLAYGEPGIGKNIPPSASLVFDIEILDFHNPNDEPEVVVTHEAPECKRKLASSDFVRYHYNGSFMDGAVFDSSGSRGNTLGRGELVLGVERGLMGMCVGEVRKVVIPPHIGYGEQGREDPMIPGSAVLLFTFRLHRVEESLPEGYLFMWTNGAPADAGEAFKLIDEDQDHRVSLPELTSYMLDQVERGRARLRPGMPADDVIRKMFRSQDYNDDRHLSIDEFTLKMSDDVRMSHADDEL
;
A
#
# COMPACT_ATOMS: atom_id res chain seq x y z
N GLN A 1 20.97 23.47 -0.34
CA GLN A 1 21.03 22.03 -0.07
C GLN A 1 21.72 21.84 1.26
N VAL A 2 21.25 20.89 2.06
CA VAL A 2 21.90 20.51 3.32
C VAL A 2 23.18 19.72 3.08
N ASP A 3 24.14 19.82 3.99
CA ASP A 3 25.31 18.94 4.04
C ASP A 3 25.07 17.83 5.07
N ILE A 4 25.17 16.57 4.62
CA ILE A 4 24.85 15.39 5.43
C ILE A 4 26.11 14.55 5.57
N GLN A 5 26.53 14.34 6.82
CA GLN A 5 27.66 13.49 7.16
C GLN A 5 27.15 12.32 8.00
N VAL A 6 27.23 11.11 7.46
CA VAL A 6 26.88 9.89 8.19
C VAL A 6 28.02 9.57 9.17
N VAL A 7 27.79 9.81 10.45
CA VAL A 7 28.76 9.63 11.52
C VAL A 7 28.87 8.15 11.89
N TRP A 8 27.74 7.45 11.89
CA TRP A 8 27.69 6.02 12.14
C TRP A 8 26.50 5.40 11.42
N LYS A 9 26.74 4.32 10.67
CA LYS A 9 25.72 3.53 9.99
C LYS A 9 25.76 2.09 10.52
N PRO A 10 24.62 1.48 10.88
CA PRO A 10 24.59 0.07 11.21
C PRO A 10 25.00 -0.79 9.99
N GLY A 11 25.60 -1.96 10.24
CA GLY A 11 26.05 -2.85 9.17
C GLY A 11 24.93 -3.49 8.35
N ASP A 12 23.70 -3.53 8.89
CA ASP A 12 22.49 -3.99 8.21
C ASP A 12 21.45 -2.87 8.20
N CYS A 13 21.12 -2.37 7.00
CA CYS A 13 20.09 -1.38 6.79
C CYS A 13 18.99 -1.95 5.89
N LYS A 14 17.97 -2.52 6.53
CA LYS A 14 16.85 -3.18 5.85
C LYS A 14 15.92 -2.19 5.12
N ARG A 15 15.83 -0.96 5.60
CA ARG A 15 15.01 0.12 5.03
C ARG A 15 15.63 1.48 5.36
N GLU A 16 15.55 2.38 4.39
CA GLU A 16 15.91 3.79 4.52
C GLU A 16 14.65 4.66 4.62
N VAL A 17 14.74 5.79 5.32
CA VAL A 17 13.67 6.79 5.45
C VAL A 17 13.31 7.39 4.10
N LYS A 18 12.02 7.38 3.79
CA LYS A 18 11.42 7.96 2.58
C LYS A 18 10.47 9.10 2.91
N SER A 19 10.11 9.89 1.90
CA SER A 19 9.10 10.94 2.04
C SER A 19 7.77 10.32 2.45
N GLY A 20 7.12 10.89 3.46
CA GLY A 20 5.91 10.39 4.09
C GLY A 20 6.14 9.40 5.23
N ASP A 21 7.39 8.98 5.51
CA ASP A 21 7.66 8.14 6.68
C ASP A 21 7.54 8.94 7.98
N PHE A 22 6.90 8.33 8.98
CA PHE A 22 6.92 8.83 10.35
C PHE A 22 8.18 8.35 11.06
N VAL A 23 8.99 9.29 11.53
CA VAL A 23 10.26 9.01 12.20
C VAL A 23 10.24 9.50 13.64
N ARG A 24 10.95 8.77 14.50
CA ARG A 24 11.26 9.17 15.87
C ARG A 24 12.76 9.21 16.02
N TYR A 25 13.30 10.38 16.37
CA TYR A 25 14.74 10.56 16.47
C TYR A 25 15.11 11.41 17.67
N HIS A 26 16.30 11.15 18.18
CA HIS A 26 16.95 12.05 19.09
C HIS A 26 17.90 12.98 18.33
N TYR A 27 17.99 14.23 18.77
CA TYR A 27 18.87 15.23 18.20
C TYR A 27 19.51 16.13 19.26
N TYR A 28 20.62 16.73 18.84
CA TYR A 28 21.27 17.88 19.46
C TYR A 28 21.28 19.02 18.43
N GLY A 29 20.58 20.11 18.71
CA GLY A 29 20.57 21.32 17.91
C GLY A 29 21.69 22.26 18.34
N MET A 30 22.69 22.47 17.48
CA MET A 30 23.86 23.30 17.76
C MET A 30 24.08 24.35 16.69
N LEU A 31 24.62 25.50 17.09
CA LEU A 31 25.16 26.51 16.18
C LEU A 31 26.55 26.10 15.69
N PRO A 32 27.05 26.67 14.57
CA PRO A 32 28.39 26.36 14.04
C PRO A 32 29.54 26.65 15.02
N ASP A 33 29.31 27.51 16.02
CA ASP A 33 30.28 27.82 17.08
C ASP A 33 30.21 26.84 18.28
N GLY A 34 29.39 25.79 18.18
CA GLY A 34 29.23 24.75 19.19
C GLY A 34 28.23 25.08 20.30
N ARG A 35 27.60 26.26 20.29
CA ARG A 35 26.53 26.57 21.26
C ARG A 35 25.28 25.76 20.96
N MET A 36 24.80 24.99 21.94
CA MET A 36 23.54 24.26 21.83
C MET A 36 22.35 25.22 21.99
N PHE A 37 21.31 25.04 21.17
CA PHE A 37 20.06 25.79 21.27
C PHE A 37 18.84 24.92 21.59
N ASP A 38 18.90 23.62 21.30
CA ASP A 38 17.84 22.68 21.63
C ASP A 38 18.39 21.24 21.73
N ASN A 39 17.77 20.40 22.56
CA ASN A 39 18.21 19.04 22.83
C ASN A 39 16.99 18.16 23.18
N SER A 40 16.81 17.07 22.42
CA SER A 40 15.73 16.12 22.71
C SER A 40 15.95 15.33 24.01
N TYR A 41 17.20 15.04 24.38
CA TYR A 41 17.53 14.22 25.56
C TYR A 41 17.18 14.92 26.88
N GLU A 42 17.27 16.26 26.93
CA GLU A 42 16.88 17.05 28.10
C GLU A 42 15.38 16.99 28.38
N ARG A 43 14.57 16.76 27.34
CA ARG A 43 13.11 16.60 27.44
C ARG A 43 12.69 15.16 27.70
N ASN A 44 13.65 14.24 27.86
CA ASN A 44 13.42 12.81 28.10
C ASN A 44 12.44 12.19 27.08
N GLY A 45 12.55 12.59 25.81
CA GLY A 45 11.64 12.19 24.73
C GLY A 45 12.28 12.31 23.35
N THR A 46 11.74 11.59 22.38
CA THR A 46 12.11 11.70 20.97
C THR A 46 11.41 12.88 20.31
N TYR A 47 11.97 13.35 19.20
CA TYR A 47 11.24 14.19 18.27
C TYR A 47 10.60 13.31 17.20
N ASP A 48 9.31 13.53 17.00
CA ASP A 48 8.42 12.64 16.28
C ASP A 48 7.76 13.43 15.14
N SER A 49 7.99 13.06 13.88
CA SER A 49 7.45 13.80 12.73
C SER A 49 7.45 12.98 11.44
N TYR A 50 6.69 13.45 10.45
CA TYR A 50 6.78 12.99 9.08
C TYR A 50 7.95 13.67 8.35
N VAL A 51 8.69 12.89 7.56
CA VAL A 51 9.80 13.39 6.73
C VAL A 51 9.32 13.70 5.32
N GLY A 52 9.76 14.81 4.75
CA GLY A 52 9.54 15.19 3.35
C GLY A 52 8.10 15.61 3.04
N SER A 53 7.32 15.96 4.07
CA SER A 53 5.92 16.40 3.98
C SER A 53 5.73 17.86 4.44
N GLY A 54 6.82 18.60 4.70
CA GLY A 54 6.78 20.00 5.13
C GLY A 54 6.44 20.21 6.61
N TRP A 55 6.59 19.17 7.43
CA TRP A 55 6.35 19.22 8.88
C TRP A 55 7.58 19.57 9.69
N LEU A 56 8.76 19.36 9.12
CA LEU A 56 10.04 19.80 9.65
C LEU A 56 10.47 21.10 8.98
N ILE A 57 11.48 21.77 9.55
CA ILE A 57 12.21 22.79 8.78
C ILE A 57 12.75 22.13 7.49
N PRO A 58 12.77 22.85 6.35
CA PRO A 58 13.11 22.25 5.05
C PRO A 58 14.41 21.44 5.05
N GLY A 59 15.43 21.89 5.79
CA GLY A 59 16.69 21.18 5.89
C GLY A 59 16.66 19.89 6.69
N MET A 60 15.75 19.75 7.66
CA MET A 60 15.54 18.49 8.38
C MET A 60 14.73 17.51 7.52
N ASP A 61 13.77 18.00 6.75
CA ASP A 61 13.05 17.20 5.74
C ASP A 61 14.04 16.63 4.70
N GLU A 62 14.96 17.44 4.16
CA GLU A 62 16.03 16.96 3.27
C GLU A 62 17.04 16.06 4.01
N GLY A 63 17.42 16.44 5.23
CA GLY A 63 18.52 15.83 5.97
C GLY A 63 18.23 14.46 6.56
N LEU A 64 16.96 14.11 6.78
CA LEU A 64 16.55 12.81 7.30
C LEU A 64 16.26 11.78 6.20
N MET A 65 16.09 12.21 4.95
CA MET A 65 15.90 11.30 3.82
C MET A 65 17.09 10.33 3.70
N GLY A 66 16.80 9.08 3.40
CA GLY A 66 17.83 8.05 3.26
C GLY A 66 18.46 7.58 4.58
N ALA A 67 17.90 7.94 5.74
CA ALA A 67 18.40 7.45 7.03
C ALA A 67 18.06 6.00 7.30
N CYS A 68 19.04 5.25 7.80
CA CYS A 68 18.79 3.92 8.35
C CYS A 68 18.35 4.00 9.81
N LEU A 69 17.61 2.99 10.27
CA LEU A 69 17.25 2.86 11.67
C LEU A 69 18.51 2.82 12.55
N ASN A 70 18.53 3.61 13.62
CA ASN A 70 19.67 3.79 14.53
C ASN A 70 20.91 4.47 13.91
N GLU A 71 20.84 4.94 12.65
CA GLU A 71 21.94 5.70 12.06
C GLU A 71 22.16 7.03 12.79
N HIS A 72 23.42 7.42 12.96
CA HIS A 72 23.79 8.74 13.46
C HIS A 72 24.34 9.58 12.31
N ARG A 73 23.79 10.78 12.15
CA ARG A 73 24.23 11.74 11.14
C ARG A 73 24.36 13.14 11.71
N LEU A 74 25.30 13.90 11.16
CA LEU A 74 25.42 15.33 11.34
C LEU A 74 24.80 16.00 10.13
N ILE A 75 23.79 16.84 10.35
CA ILE A 75 23.08 17.58 9.30
C ILE A 75 23.40 19.05 9.48
N THR A 76 24.13 19.63 8.53
CA THR A 76 24.45 21.05 8.51
C THR A 76 23.44 21.76 7.62
N ILE A 77 22.58 22.57 8.24
CA ILE A 77 21.47 23.23 7.55
C ILE A 77 21.80 24.71 7.33
N PRO A 78 21.85 25.19 6.07
CA PRO A 78 22.05 26.62 5.81
C PRO A 78 20.84 27.43 6.31
N PRO A 79 21.01 28.72 6.67
CA PRO A 79 19.93 29.53 7.24
C PRO A 79 18.64 29.54 6.41
N THR A 80 18.75 29.51 5.08
CA THR A 80 17.61 29.50 4.15
C THR A 80 16.74 28.25 4.21
N LEU A 81 17.26 27.13 4.75
CA LEU A 81 16.54 25.87 4.95
C LEU A 81 16.27 25.60 6.44
N ALA A 82 16.67 26.51 7.33
CA ALA A 82 16.43 26.48 8.77
C ALA A 82 15.47 27.61 9.18
N TYR A 83 15.93 28.52 10.03
CA TYR A 83 15.12 29.60 10.63
C TYR A 83 15.28 30.96 9.95
N GLY A 84 15.89 31.01 8.76
CA GLY A 84 16.11 32.25 8.02
C GLY A 84 17.24 33.13 8.58
N VAL A 85 17.47 34.27 7.93
CA VAL A 85 18.52 35.25 8.32
C VAL A 85 18.16 36.04 9.58
N ASP A 86 16.88 36.13 9.90
CA ASP A 86 16.38 36.86 11.07
C ASP A 86 16.30 35.99 12.33
N GLY A 87 16.34 34.65 12.17
CA GLY A 87 16.20 33.67 13.24
C GLY A 87 14.83 33.71 13.94
N THR A 88 14.59 32.78 14.87
CA THR A 88 13.40 32.82 15.74
C THR A 88 13.80 33.39 17.10
N GLY A 89 13.44 34.65 17.37
CA GLY A 89 13.65 35.25 18.68
C GLY A 89 12.81 34.57 19.76
N GLY A 90 13.45 33.77 20.63
CA GLY A 90 12.97 33.39 21.96
C GLY A 90 11.58 32.76 22.09
N TRP A 91 11.41 31.51 21.65
CA TRP A 91 10.55 30.44 22.21
C TRP A 91 10.56 29.28 21.19
N VAL A 92 11.23 28.16 21.50
CA VAL A 92 11.14 26.93 20.69
C VAL A 92 10.04 26.07 21.32
N GLY A 93 8.81 26.46 21.03
CA GLY A 93 7.60 25.83 21.53
C GLY A 93 6.39 26.52 20.93
N GLY A 94 6.03 26.15 19.70
CA GLY A 94 4.90 26.72 18.97
C GLY A 94 5.35 27.65 17.86
N PHE A 95 5.07 27.22 16.63
CA PHE A 95 5.23 27.96 15.38
C PHE A 95 4.75 29.43 15.45
N PRO A 96 5.51 30.40 14.91
CA PRO A 96 4.97 31.71 14.56
C PRO A 96 4.80 31.90 13.05
N GLY A 97 3.55 32.22 12.67
CA GLY A 97 3.14 33.23 11.69
C GLY A 97 4.14 33.73 10.65
N TRP A 98 4.35 32.96 9.58
CA TRP A 98 4.82 33.43 8.28
C TRP A 98 4.31 32.42 7.25
N MET A 99 3.25 32.77 6.53
CA MET A 99 2.88 32.25 5.20
C MET A 99 2.00 33.32 4.57
N GLY A 100 2.51 34.56 4.59
CA GLY A 100 1.91 35.69 3.90
C GLY A 100 2.57 35.88 2.55
N GLN A 101 2.26 35.03 1.58
CA GLN A 101 2.22 35.31 0.13
C GLN A 101 2.25 33.99 -0.66
N MET A 102 1.07 33.43 -0.93
CA MET A 102 0.64 32.97 -2.26
C MET A 102 -0.88 32.88 -2.21
N GLY A 103 -1.54 33.66 -3.07
CA GLY A 103 -2.92 34.08 -2.89
C GLY A 103 -3.98 33.03 -3.19
N TRP A 104 -5.08 33.13 -2.45
CA TRP A 104 -6.44 33.00 -2.97
C TRP A 104 -7.30 34.06 -2.26
N GLY A 105 -8.05 34.84 -3.04
CA GLY A 105 -8.76 36.03 -2.58
C GLY A 105 -9.96 35.72 -1.68
N VAL A 106 -10.07 36.46 -0.59
CA VAL A 106 -11.33 36.75 0.10
C VAL A 106 -11.31 38.25 0.47
N PRO A 107 -12.37 39.03 0.22
CA PRO A 107 -12.33 40.48 0.38
C PRO A 107 -12.11 40.92 1.83
N ARG A 108 -11.23 41.92 1.98
CA ARG A 108 -11.05 42.76 3.17
C ARG A 108 -12.37 43.42 3.55
N VAL A 109 -12.76 43.34 4.83
CA VAL A 109 -13.64 44.33 5.45
C VAL A 109 -12.84 44.94 6.58
N ASP A 110 -12.47 46.21 6.41
CA ASP A 110 -11.81 47.02 7.42
C ASP A 110 -12.82 47.37 8.52
N GLY A 111 -12.41 47.23 9.78
CA GLY A 111 -13.16 47.67 10.95
C GLY A 111 -12.19 47.86 12.12
N THR A 112 -12.02 49.12 12.52
CA THR A 112 -10.96 49.64 13.38
C THR A 112 -11.47 50.01 14.77
N ASP A 113 -11.01 49.33 15.82
CA ASP A 113 -11.01 49.76 17.24
C ASP A 113 -10.74 48.53 18.12
N GLY A 114 -9.95 48.50 19.20
CA GLY A 114 -9.17 49.48 19.94
C GLY A 114 -8.89 48.87 21.33
N LEU A 115 -7.63 48.92 21.77
CA LEU A 115 -7.16 48.98 23.16
C LEU A 115 -7.30 47.75 24.10
N GLY A 116 -6.14 47.16 24.41
CA GLY A 116 -5.58 47.17 25.77
C GLY A 116 -5.95 46.04 26.75
N GLY A 117 -4.97 45.20 27.10
CA GLY A 117 -4.99 44.43 28.35
C GLY A 117 -4.14 43.15 28.34
N SER A 118 -2.94 43.23 28.92
CA SER A 118 -2.25 42.11 29.59
C SER A 118 -2.06 42.52 31.06
N PRO A 119 -1.68 41.63 31.99
CA PRO A 119 -1.91 40.19 32.12
C PRO A 119 -2.44 39.80 33.53
N GLY A 120 -3.00 38.61 33.68
CA GLY A 120 -3.22 37.94 34.99
C GLY A 120 -3.62 36.50 34.69
N GLY A 121 -2.89 35.46 35.10
CA GLY A 121 -2.60 35.12 36.50
C GLY A 121 -3.75 34.26 37.01
N TRP A 122 -3.42 33.15 37.70
CA TRP A 122 -4.35 32.15 38.31
C TRP A 122 -4.94 31.16 37.28
N ASP A 123 -5.10 29.86 37.51
CA ASP A 123 -4.74 29.02 38.64
C ASP A 123 -4.96 27.55 38.24
N ARG A 124 -4.28 26.67 38.97
CA ARG A 124 -4.54 25.23 39.08
C ARG A 124 -6.04 24.89 39.05
N TRP A 125 -6.49 24.13 38.04
CA TRP A 125 -7.77 23.41 38.11
C TRP A 125 -7.57 21.91 38.23
N VAL A 126 -8.19 21.39 39.28
CA VAL A 126 -8.16 20.03 39.79
C VAL A 126 -9.27 19.24 39.09
N GLY A 127 -9.02 17.96 38.83
CA GLY A 127 -9.89 17.09 38.06
C GLY A 127 -11.35 17.04 38.52
N GLY A 128 -12.23 16.98 37.52
CA GLY A 128 -13.61 16.56 37.64
C GLY A 128 -14.09 16.08 36.27
N TYR A 129 -14.31 14.77 36.13
CA TYR A 129 -15.02 14.21 34.97
C TYR A 129 -16.47 14.70 34.99
N PRO A 130 -17.01 15.31 33.92
CA PRO A 130 -18.44 15.50 33.79
C PRO A 130 -19.11 14.16 33.48
N ARG A 131 -20.18 13.85 34.22
CA ARG A 131 -21.09 12.74 33.93
C ARG A 131 -21.73 12.94 32.55
N VAL A 132 -21.93 11.84 31.85
CA VAL A 132 -22.55 11.79 30.53
C VAL A 132 -24.07 11.94 30.68
N ASP A 133 -24.59 13.14 30.47
CA ASP A 133 -26.01 13.42 30.27
C ASP A 133 -26.27 13.94 28.84
N GLY A 134 -26.22 13.02 27.89
CA GLY A 134 -27.25 12.83 26.85
C GLY A 134 -27.64 13.94 25.87
N THR A 135 -27.08 15.16 25.90
CA THR A 135 -27.50 16.25 24.98
C THR A 135 -26.38 17.21 24.57
N ASP A 136 -25.18 16.72 24.30
CA ASP A 136 -24.10 17.57 23.72
C ASP A 136 -23.78 17.18 22.28
N GLY A 137 -23.77 18.18 21.40
CA GLY A 137 -23.63 18.09 19.94
C GLY A 137 -22.24 17.65 19.43
N CYS A 138 -21.66 16.62 20.03
CA CYS A 138 -20.43 15.97 19.56
C CYS A 138 -20.77 14.94 18.46
N SER A 139 -20.03 14.95 17.36
CA SER A 139 -20.17 13.93 16.30
C SER A 139 -19.44 12.66 16.73
N HIS A 140 -20.18 11.65 17.20
CA HIS A 140 -19.62 10.34 17.56
C HIS A 140 -19.58 9.41 16.33
N SER A 141 -18.40 8.86 16.00
CA SER A 141 -18.25 7.83 14.96
C SER A 141 -19.03 6.54 15.30
N TYR A 142 -19.13 6.21 16.59
CA TYR A 142 -19.90 5.06 17.10
C TYR A 142 -21.37 5.07 16.68
N GLN A 143 -21.98 6.23 16.44
CA GLN A 143 -23.37 6.32 15.96
C GLN A 143 -23.52 6.01 14.46
N ARG A 144 -22.42 5.96 13.70
CA ARG A 144 -22.44 5.81 12.23
C ARG A 144 -22.09 4.40 11.74
N ASN A 145 -21.74 3.48 12.66
CA ASN A 145 -21.27 2.12 12.35
C ASN A 145 -20.19 2.09 11.25
N ARG A 146 -19.33 3.12 11.22
CA ARG A 146 -18.26 3.34 10.24
C ARG A 146 -17.04 3.95 10.93
N THR A 147 -15.85 3.55 10.51
CA THR A 147 -14.59 4.17 10.89
C THR A 147 -14.50 5.59 10.32
N TYR A 148 -13.69 6.44 10.96
CA TYR A 148 -13.33 7.74 10.41
C TYR A 148 -11.91 7.66 9.87
N ASP A 149 -11.79 7.55 8.56
CA ASP A 149 -10.52 7.36 7.88
C ASP A 149 -9.90 8.72 7.57
N THR A 150 -8.65 8.94 7.97
CA THR A 150 -7.96 10.21 7.75
C THR A 150 -6.46 10.01 7.55
N TYR A 151 -5.85 10.99 6.90
CA TYR A 151 -4.41 11.04 6.66
C TYR A 151 -3.77 11.93 7.73
N VAL A 152 -3.05 11.31 8.65
CA VAL A 152 -2.28 12.02 9.67
C VAL A 152 -1.06 12.65 8.99
N GLY A 153 -0.80 13.94 9.25
CA GLY A 153 0.28 14.67 8.60
C GLY A 153 -0.10 15.36 7.29
N PHE A 154 -1.40 15.49 6.97
CA PHE A 154 -1.85 16.15 5.73
C PHE A 154 -2.78 17.35 5.97
N LYS A 155 -2.89 17.83 7.21
CA LYS A 155 -3.75 18.95 7.62
C LYS A 155 -5.22 18.74 7.24
N ARG A 156 -5.65 17.47 7.23
CA ARG A 156 -7.02 17.05 6.91
C ARG A 156 -7.94 17.03 8.13
N VAL A 157 -7.38 17.04 9.32
CA VAL A 157 -8.11 17.13 10.60
C VAL A 157 -7.59 18.32 11.40
N ILE A 158 -8.32 18.69 12.45
CA ILE A 158 -7.93 19.80 13.33
C ILE A 158 -6.52 19.57 13.91
N PRO A 159 -5.71 20.63 14.10
CA PRO A 159 -4.29 20.49 14.45
C PRO A 159 -4.03 19.63 15.69
N GLY A 160 -4.88 19.75 16.71
CA GLY A 160 -4.77 18.96 17.93
C GLY A 160 -5.05 17.48 17.72
N MET A 161 -5.93 17.14 16.77
CA MET A 161 -6.18 15.75 16.40
C MET A 161 -4.98 15.17 15.66
N GLU A 162 -4.32 15.95 14.81
CA GLU A 162 -3.08 15.50 14.16
C GLU A 162 -2.03 15.14 15.20
N LEU A 163 -1.77 16.04 16.16
CA LEU A 163 -0.82 15.81 17.23
C LEU A 163 -1.22 14.65 18.15
N GLY A 164 -2.51 14.58 18.51
CA GLY A 164 -3.01 13.58 19.46
C GLY A 164 -3.09 12.16 18.90
N LEU A 165 -3.09 11.99 17.57
CA LEU A 165 -2.99 10.68 16.91
C LEU A 165 -1.53 10.23 16.70
N LEU A 166 -0.54 11.10 16.88
CA LEU A 166 0.87 10.72 16.76
C LEU A 166 1.27 9.72 17.85
N GLY A 167 2.15 8.80 17.49
CA GLY A 167 2.72 7.79 18.39
C GLY A 167 1.71 6.77 18.90
N ALA A 168 0.55 6.65 18.26
CA ALA A 168 -0.47 5.72 18.67
C ALA A 168 -0.26 4.29 18.17
N CYS A 169 -0.64 3.32 18.98
CA CYS A 169 -0.55 1.91 18.65
C CYS A 169 -1.87 1.39 18.05
N MET A 170 -1.77 0.34 17.23
CA MET A 170 -2.94 -0.40 16.77
C MET A 170 -3.67 -1.03 17.97
N GLY A 171 -4.99 -1.01 17.95
CA GLY A 171 -5.87 -1.45 19.04
C GLY A 171 -5.92 -0.50 20.25
N GLU A 172 -5.21 0.63 20.22
CA GLU A 172 -5.15 1.54 21.34
C GLU A 172 -6.42 2.41 21.43
N ARG A 173 -7.00 2.52 22.63
CA ARG A 173 -8.02 3.52 22.94
C ARG A 173 -7.42 4.66 23.76
N ARG A 174 -7.59 5.89 23.30
CA ARG A 174 -7.07 7.11 23.95
C ARG A 174 -8.11 8.22 24.00
N VAL A 175 -8.05 9.00 25.07
CA VAL A 175 -8.83 10.23 25.21
C VAL A 175 -7.93 11.43 24.94
N ILE A 176 -8.30 12.24 23.94
CA ILE A 176 -7.55 13.41 23.50
C ILE A 176 -8.34 14.67 23.88
N THR A 177 -7.76 15.51 24.74
CA THR A 177 -8.33 16.81 25.13
C THR A 177 -7.63 17.93 24.38
N LEU A 178 -8.39 18.67 23.58
CA LEU A 178 -7.87 19.73 22.71
C LEU A 178 -8.29 21.11 23.21
N PRO A 179 -7.33 22.00 23.53
CA PRO A 179 -7.64 23.39 23.80
C PRO A 179 -8.10 24.09 22.50
N PRO A 180 -8.77 25.26 22.60
CA PRO A 180 -9.45 25.87 21.46
C PRO A 180 -8.52 26.19 20.29
N HIS A 181 -7.29 26.64 20.57
CA HIS A 181 -6.30 26.98 19.54
C HIS A 181 -5.78 25.77 18.73
N LEU A 182 -6.00 24.55 19.23
CA LEU A 182 -5.73 23.29 18.51
C LEU A 182 -7.00 22.64 17.95
N ALA A 183 -8.16 23.28 18.13
CA ALA A 183 -9.47 22.85 17.65
C ALA A 183 -10.06 23.85 16.64
N TYR A 184 -11.12 24.57 17.00
CA TYR A 184 -11.82 25.53 16.12
C TYR A 184 -11.62 27.00 16.53
N GLY A 185 -10.77 27.27 17.51
CA GLY A 185 -10.38 28.62 17.93
C GLY A 185 -11.51 29.46 18.51
N GLU A 186 -11.26 30.77 18.56
CA GLU A 186 -12.26 31.78 18.98
C GLU A 186 -13.52 31.79 18.11
N PRO A 187 -13.49 31.53 16.79
CA PRO A 187 -14.71 31.54 16.00
C PRO A 187 -15.67 30.38 16.29
N GLY A 188 -15.16 29.23 16.78
CA GLY A 188 -15.94 27.99 16.86
C GLY A 188 -16.37 27.48 15.48
N ILE A 189 -17.33 26.54 15.42
CA ILE A 189 -17.89 26.08 14.14
C ILE A 189 -19.36 25.65 14.25
N GLY A 190 -20.16 26.16 13.31
CA GLY A 190 -21.58 25.85 13.22
C GLY A 190 -22.36 26.26 14.48
N LYS A 191 -23.41 25.50 14.80
CA LYS A 191 -24.22 25.71 16.02
C LYS A 191 -23.77 24.85 17.21
N ASN A 192 -22.87 23.89 16.96
CA ASN A 192 -22.59 22.80 17.89
C ASN A 192 -21.29 23.01 18.66
N ILE A 193 -20.35 23.79 18.12
CA ILE A 193 -19.05 24.03 18.75
C ILE A 193 -18.93 25.53 19.01
N PRO A 194 -19.10 25.97 20.27
CA PRO A 194 -19.07 27.37 20.61
C PRO A 194 -17.66 27.98 20.45
N PRO A 195 -17.57 29.31 20.34
CA PRO A 195 -16.34 30.08 20.47
C PRO A 195 -15.46 29.61 21.64
N SER A 196 -14.17 29.44 21.39
CA SER A 196 -13.18 29.10 22.42
C SER A 196 -13.49 27.82 23.22
N ALA A 197 -14.19 26.86 22.61
CA ALA A 197 -14.49 25.57 23.23
C ALA A 197 -13.25 24.66 23.28
N SER A 198 -13.04 24.00 24.42
CA SER A 198 -12.14 22.85 24.51
C SER A 198 -12.91 21.59 24.11
N LEU A 199 -12.29 20.72 23.32
CA LEU A 199 -12.91 19.48 22.83
C LEU A 199 -12.30 18.27 23.52
N VAL A 200 -13.09 17.23 23.73
CA VAL A 200 -12.63 15.94 24.24
C VAL A 200 -13.07 14.85 23.27
N PHE A 201 -12.10 14.08 22.79
CA PHE A 201 -12.33 12.96 21.87
C PHE A 201 -11.94 11.65 22.55
N ASP A 202 -12.80 10.65 22.49
CA ASP A 202 -12.50 9.27 22.90
C ASP A 202 -12.37 8.43 21.62
N ILE A 203 -11.15 8.00 21.32
CA ILE A 203 -10.76 7.41 20.04
C ILE A 203 -10.20 6.02 20.28
N GLU A 204 -10.68 5.06 19.50
CA GLU A 204 -10.11 3.73 19.38
C GLU A 204 -9.45 3.60 18.01
N ILE A 205 -8.18 3.24 18.00
CA ILE A 205 -7.37 3.12 16.79
C ILE A 205 -7.39 1.68 16.38
N LEU A 206 -8.14 1.38 15.34
CA LEU A 206 -8.25 0.01 14.85
C LEU A 206 -7.00 -0.37 14.06
N ASP A 207 -6.50 0.55 13.23
CA ASP A 207 -5.45 0.26 12.25
C ASP A 207 -4.83 1.54 11.66
N PHE A 208 -3.64 1.46 11.06
CA PHE A 208 -3.04 2.51 10.22
C PHE A 208 -2.03 1.94 9.23
N HIS A 209 -1.89 2.61 8.07
CA HIS A 209 -1.00 2.18 6.99
C HIS A 209 -0.42 3.38 6.23
N ASN A 210 0.77 3.23 5.64
CA ASN A 210 1.31 4.22 4.70
C ASN A 210 0.94 3.80 3.26
N PRO A 211 0.39 4.70 2.42
CA PRO A 211 0.09 4.41 1.01
C PRO A 211 1.30 3.94 0.17
N ASN A 212 2.52 4.13 0.67
CA ASN A 212 3.75 3.66 0.04
C ASN A 212 4.24 2.31 0.60
N ASP A 213 3.54 1.72 1.57
CA ASP A 213 3.93 0.42 2.14
C ASP A 213 3.70 -0.71 1.14
N GLU A 214 4.69 -1.60 1.06
CA GLU A 214 4.60 -2.91 0.42
C GLU A 214 4.03 -3.93 1.41
N PRO A 215 3.53 -5.10 0.95
CA PRO A 215 3.03 -6.09 1.89
C PRO A 215 4.17 -6.63 2.75
N GLU A 216 3.94 -6.70 4.07
CA GLU A 216 4.89 -7.31 4.99
C GLU A 216 4.82 -8.83 4.86
N VAL A 217 5.95 -9.47 4.58
CA VAL A 217 6.02 -10.92 4.37
C VAL A 217 6.87 -11.56 5.46
N VAL A 218 6.27 -12.50 6.19
CA VAL A 218 6.93 -13.29 7.24
C VAL A 218 6.82 -14.76 6.90
N VAL A 219 7.94 -15.39 6.56
CA VAL A 219 8.00 -16.85 6.33
C VAL A 219 7.88 -17.56 7.67
N THR A 220 6.81 -18.34 7.86
CA THR A 220 6.55 -19.08 9.10
C THR A 220 6.98 -20.54 9.00
N HIS A 221 7.05 -21.07 7.79
CA HIS A 221 7.56 -22.40 7.50
C HIS A 221 8.33 -22.38 6.17
N GLU A 222 9.63 -22.64 6.24
CA GLU A 222 10.45 -22.75 5.05
C GLU A 222 10.15 -24.05 4.29
N ALA A 223 10.25 -23.99 2.96
CA ALA A 223 10.15 -25.20 2.14
C ALA A 223 11.40 -26.09 2.34
N PRO A 224 11.24 -27.41 2.50
CA PRO A 224 12.37 -28.32 2.67
C PRO A 224 13.28 -28.38 1.43
N GLU A 225 12.72 -28.16 0.24
CA GLU A 225 13.46 -28.08 -1.01
C GLU A 225 12.86 -27.00 -1.91
N CYS A 226 13.66 -26.05 -2.37
CA CYS A 226 13.22 -24.99 -3.28
C CYS A 226 13.94 -25.10 -4.63
N LYS A 227 13.41 -25.94 -5.52
CA LYS A 227 13.92 -26.09 -6.89
C LYS A 227 13.73 -24.83 -7.73
N ARG A 228 12.64 -24.12 -7.45
CA ARG A 228 12.19 -22.93 -8.18
C ARG A 228 11.40 -22.03 -7.26
N LYS A 229 11.60 -20.72 -7.43
CA LYS A 229 10.77 -19.69 -6.82
C LYS A 229 9.64 -19.28 -7.76
N LEU A 230 8.55 -18.88 -7.15
CA LEU A 230 7.37 -18.38 -7.82
C LEU A 230 7.64 -17.03 -8.50
N ALA A 231 7.28 -16.92 -9.78
CA ALA A 231 7.48 -15.76 -10.64
C ALA A 231 6.15 -15.20 -11.15
N SER A 232 6.20 -14.02 -11.78
CA SER A 232 5.03 -13.45 -12.46
C SER A 232 4.53 -14.38 -13.56
N SER A 233 3.25 -14.29 -13.88
CA SER A 233 2.51 -15.13 -14.83
C SER A 233 2.27 -16.57 -14.40
N ASP A 234 3.01 -17.13 -13.44
CA ASP A 234 2.85 -18.51 -13.00
C ASP A 234 1.43 -18.83 -12.53
N PHE A 235 0.96 -20.03 -12.84
CA PHE A 235 -0.25 -20.57 -12.23
C PHE A 235 0.08 -21.27 -10.93
N VAL A 236 -0.63 -20.90 -9.88
CA VAL A 236 -0.36 -21.36 -8.52
C VAL A 236 -1.57 -22.03 -7.93
N ARG A 237 -1.34 -23.10 -7.18
CA ARG A 237 -2.34 -23.67 -6.27
C ARG A 237 -1.88 -23.49 -4.84
N TYR A 238 -2.70 -22.81 -4.06
CA TYR A 238 -2.40 -22.48 -2.68
C TYR A 238 -3.65 -22.61 -1.81
N HIS A 239 -3.40 -22.78 -0.52
CA HIS A 239 -4.41 -22.59 0.51
C HIS A 239 -4.13 -21.28 1.22
N TYR A 240 -5.19 -20.62 1.67
CA TYR A 240 -5.05 -19.44 2.51
C TYR A 240 -6.07 -19.43 3.63
N ASN A 241 -5.71 -18.73 4.69
CA ASN A 241 -6.62 -18.26 5.70
C ASN A 241 -6.45 -16.74 5.82
N GLY A 242 -7.53 -15.99 5.66
CA GLY A 242 -7.58 -14.53 5.71
C GLY A 242 -8.31 -14.05 6.96
N SER A 243 -7.64 -13.24 7.77
CA SER A 243 -8.18 -12.61 8.96
C SER A 243 -7.82 -11.14 9.03
N PHE A 244 -8.47 -10.39 9.91
CA PHE A 244 -8.03 -9.04 10.29
C PHE A 244 -6.95 -9.12 11.38
N MET A 245 -6.38 -7.96 11.73
CA MET A 245 -5.33 -7.84 12.75
C MET A 245 -5.81 -8.23 14.16
N ASP A 246 -7.11 -8.16 14.43
CA ASP A 246 -7.75 -8.61 15.67
C ASP A 246 -7.94 -10.15 15.72
N GLY A 247 -7.61 -10.86 14.63
CA GLY A 247 -7.75 -12.31 14.49
C GLY A 247 -9.12 -12.77 13.99
N ALA A 248 -10.08 -11.87 13.75
CA ALA A 248 -11.36 -12.23 13.16
C ALA A 248 -11.17 -12.71 11.71
N VAL A 249 -11.60 -13.94 11.42
CA VAL A 249 -11.45 -14.58 10.12
C VAL A 249 -12.58 -14.12 9.19
N PHE A 250 -12.24 -13.65 8.00
CA PHE A 250 -13.22 -13.23 6.99
C PHE A 250 -13.32 -14.20 5.80
N ASP A 251 -12.26 -14.94 5.49
CA ASP A 251 -12.25 -15.90 4.39
C ASP A 251 -11.20 -16.99 4.59
N SER A 252 -11.45 -18.19 4.08
CA SER A 252 -10.45 -19.26 4.04
C SER A 252 -10.68 -20.14 2.82
N SER A 253 -9.59 -20.60 2.20
CA SER A 253 -9.69 -21.50 1.06
C SER A 253 -9.30 -22.93 1.39
N GLY A 254 -10.15 -23.85 0.93
CA GLY A 254 -9.89 -25.28 0.97
C GLY A 254 -8.97 -25.78 -0.15
N SER A 255 -8.87 -25.12 -1.30
CA SER A 255 -7.84 -25.29 -2.35
C SER A 255 -8.24 -24.36 -3.50
N ARG A 256 -7.59 -23.21 -3.65
CA ARG A 256 -7.81 -22.30 -4.79
C ARG A 256 -6.60 -22.34 -5.73
N GLY A 257 -6.88 -22.22 -7.02
CA GLY A 257 -5.86 -22.06 -8.05
C GLY A 257 -6.09 -20.77 -8.81
N ASN A 258 -5.08 -19.92 -8.93
CA ASN A 258 -5.13 -18.63 -9.64
C ASN A 258 -3.82 -18.38 -10.39
N THR A 259 -3.86 -17.47 -11.36
CA THR A 259 -2.67 -17.04 -12.11
C THR A 259 -2.11 -15.76 -11.49
N LEU A 260 -0.80 -15.68 -11.23
CA LEU A 260 -0.19 -14.47 -10.68
C LEU A 260 0.10 -13.42 -11.76
N GLY A 261 -0.03 -12.14 -11.38
CA GLY A 261 0.41 -11.01 -12.22
C GLY A 261 -0.54 -10.67 -13.36
N ARG A 262 -1.79 -11.16 -13.31
CA ARG A 262 -2.84 -10.86 -14.29
C ARG A 262 -3.93 -9.94 -13.73
N GLY A 263 -3.80 -9.48 -12.48
CA GLY A 263 -4.82 -8.69 -11.81
C GLY A 263 -6.07 -9.50 -11.43
N GLU A 264 -5.97 -10.84 -11.45
CA GLU A 264 -7.01 -11.76 -11.01
C GLU A 264 -7.07 -11.87 -9.47
N LEU A 265 -6.03 -11.36 -8.79
CA LEU A 265 -5.89 -11.35 -7.34
C LEU A 265 -5.75 -9.92 -6.81
N VAL A 266 -6.06 -9.76 -5.53
CA VAL A 266 -5.74 -8.55 -4.78
C VAL A 266 -4.23 -8.28 -4.91
N LEU A 267 -3.86 -7.06 -5.27
CA LEU A 267 -2.48 -6.70 -5.63
C LEU A 267 -1.46 -7.08 -4.54
N GLY A 268 -1.79 -6.82 -3.27
CA GLY A 268 -0.94 -7.21 -2.14
C GLY A 268 -0.80 -8.71 -1.96
N VAL A 269 -1.80 -9.51 -2.38
CA VAL A 269 -1.70 -10.97 -2.41
C VAL A 269 -0.73 -11.40 -3.50
N GLU A 270 -0.83 -10.83 -4.71
CA GLU A 270 0.11 -11.14 -5.79
C GLU A 270 1.56 -10.85 -5.37
N ARG A 271 1.81 -9.63 -4.86
CA ARG A 271 3.12 -9.21 -4.37
C ARG A 271 3.60 -10.08 -3.21
N GLY A 272 2.74 -10.37 -2.25
CA GLY A 272 3.05 -11.23 -1.11
C GLY A 272 3.32 -12.68 -1.48
N LEU A 273 2.81 -13.16 -2.62
CA LEU A 273 3.06 -14.51 -3.15
C LEU A 273 4.31 -14.59 -4.05
N MET A 274 4.92 -13.48 -4.46
CA MET A 274 6.16 -13.54 -5.24
C MET A 274 7.29 -14.21 -4.46
N GLY A 275 8.13 -14.97 -5.16
CA GLY A 275 9.32 -15.60 -4.59
C GLY A 275 9.08 -16.82 -3.69
N MET A 276 7.82 -17.28 -3.52
CA MET A 276 7.51 -18.44 -2.69
C MET A 276 8.12 -19.73 -3.23
N CYS A 277 8.43 -20.65 -2.34
CA CYS A 277 8.77 -22.03 -2.68
C CYS A 277 7.59 -22.97 -2.43
N VAL A 278 7.47 -24.04 -3.24
CA VAL A 278 6.43 -25.08 -3.02
C VAL A 278 6.64 -25.73 -1.66
N GLY A 279 5.58 -25.82 -0.86
CA GLY A 279 5.61 -26.34 0.51
C GLY A 279 5.83 -25.27 1.60
N GLU A 280 6.24 -24.06 1.21
CA GLU A 280 6.41 -22.93 2.14
C GLU A 280 5.06 -22.50 2.73
N VAL A 281 5.11 -21.99 3.97
CA VAL A 281 4.01 -21.25 4.60
C VAL A 281 4.51 -19.88 5.00
N ARG A 282 3.74 -18.83 4.68
CA ARG A 282 4.05 -17.47 5.11
C ARG A 282 2.82 -16.67 5.47
N LYS A 283 3.04 -15.71 6.35
CA LYS A 283 2.07 -14.66 6.69
C LYS A 283 2.37 -13.43 5.84
N VAL A 284 1.30 -12.82 5.34
CA VAL A 284 1.36 -11.61 4.51
C VAL A 284 0.40 -10.60 5.11
N VAL A 285 0.92 -9.46 5.53
CA VAL A 285 0.11 -8.31 5.97
C VAL A 285 -0.05 -7.38 4.78
N ILE A 286 -1.30 -7.10 4.42
CA ILE A 286 -1.67 -6.35 3.22
C ILE A 286 -2.35 -5.05 3.63
N PRO A 287 -1.68 -3.91 3.45
CA PRO A 287 -2.29 -2.61 3.58
C PRO A 287 -3.51 -2.40 2.65
N PRO A 288 -4.49 -1.57 3.04
CA PRO A 288 -5.70 -1.33 2.27
C PRO A 288 -5.47 -0.80 0.86
N HIS A 289 -4.49 0.08 0.63
CA HIS A 289 -4.24 0.67 -0.70
C HIS A 289 -3.79 -0.35 -1.76
N ILE A 290 -3.24 -1.49 -1.33
CA ILE A 290 -2.97 -2.67 -2.19
C ILE A 290 -3.89 -3.86 -1.87
N GLY A 291 -4.91 -3.62 -1.04
CA GLY A 291 -5.95 -4.54 -0.60
C GLY A 291 -7.30 -4.24 -1.27
N TYR A 292 -8.31 -3.96 -0.44
CA TYR A 292 -9.66 -3.57 -0.88
C TYR A 292 -9.94 -2.06 -0.80
N GLY A 293 -8.93 -1.25 -0.48
CA GLY A 293 -9.01 0.21 -0.42
C GLY A 293 -10.00 0.77 0.60
N GLU A 294 -10.29 2.06 0.49
CA GLU A 294 -11.27 2.76 1.35
C GLU A 294 -12.71 2.26 1.16
N GLN A 295 -12.99 1.58 0.04
CA GLN A 295 -14.33 1.06 -0.26
C GLN A 295 -14.60 -0.28 0.40
N GLY A 296 -13.57 -1.10 0.64
CA GLY A 296 -13.74 -2.44 1.17
C GLY A 296 -14.46 -3.36 0.18
N ARG A 297 -15.18 -4.36 0.70
CA ARG A 297 -15.93 -5.35 -0.07
C ARG A 297 -17.11 -5.88 0.75
N GLU A 298 -18.25 -6.14 0.12
CA GLU A 298 -19.45 -6.61 0.82
C GLU A 298 -19.52 -8.13 0.99
N ASP A 299 -18.93 -8.91 0.07
CA ASP A 299 -18.93 -10.37 0.10
C ASP A 299 -17.57 -10.97 -0.33
N PRO A 300 -16.74 -11.49 0.60
CA PRO A 300 -16.98 -11.50 2.05
C PRO A 300 -16.94 -10.07 2.62
N MET A 301 -17.61 -9.84 3.76
CA MET A 301 -17.65 -8.53 4.41
C MET A 301 -16.26 -8.13 4.87
N ILE A 302 -15.69 -7.15 4.17
CA ILE A 302 -14.40 -6.53 4.43
C ILE A 302 -14.64 -5.03 4.54
N PRO A 303 -14.46 -4.44 5.73
CA PRO A 303 -14.58 -3.00 5.90
C PRO A 303 -13.63 -2.22 4.99
N GLY A 304 -14.02 -1.01 4.63
CA GLY A 304 -13.11 -0.04 4.02
C GLY A 304 -11.89 0.19 4.89
N SER A 305 -10.73 0.40 4.27
CA SER A 305 -9.47 0.73 4.95
C SER A 305 -8.96 -0.35 5.92
N ALA A 306 -9.44 -1.60 5.82
CA ALA A 306 -8.98 -2.70 6.67
C ALA A 306 -7.64 -3.29 6.20
N VAL A 307 -6.65 -3.43 7.10
CA VAL A 307 -5.46 -4.27 6.83
C VAL A 307 -5.86 -5.74 6.90
N LEU A 308 -5.35 -6.50 5.93
CA LEU A 308 -5.65 -7.92 5.80
C LEU A 308 -4.43 -8.73 6.22
N LEU A 309 -4.63 -9.76 7.02
CA LEU A 309 -3.63 -10.75 7.37
C LEU A 309 -3.96 -12.06 6.66
N PHE A 310 -3.11 -12.49 5.75
CA PHE A 310 -3.23 -13.79 5.10
C PHE A 310 -2.13 -14.75 5.55
N THR A 311 -2.50 -16.00 5.83
CA THR A 311 -1.55 -17.10 5.94
C THR A 311 -1.67 -17.98 4.70
N PHE A 312 -0.64 -18.01 3.86
CA PHE A 312 -0.61 -18.80 2.63
C PHE A 312 0.22 -20.06 2.80
N ARG A 313 -0.26 -21.18 2.24
CA ARG A 313 0.51 -22.40 2.02
C ARG A 313 0.54 -22.71 0.53
N LEU A 314 1.74 -22.79 -0.05
CA LEU A 314 1.89 -23.10 -1.47
C LEU A 314 1.96 -24.61 -1.70
N HIS A 315 1.13 -25.13 -2.60
CA HIS A 315 1.08 -26.57 -2.89
C HIS A 315 1.70 -26.93 -4.23
N ARG A 316 1.46 -26.10 -5.25
CA ARG A 316 1.95 -26.37 -6.59
C ARG A 316 2.17 -25.07 -7.34
N VAL A 317 3.20 -25.06 -8.18
CA VAL A 317 3.39 -24.05 -9.20
C VAL A 317 3.48 -24.74 -10.54
N GLU A 318 2.71 -24.24 -11.49
CA GLU A 318 2.75 -24.61 -12.90
C GLU A 318 3.22 -23.37 -13.67
N GLU A 319 4.35 -23.51 -14.35
CA GLU A 319 4.88 -22.41 -15.16
C GLU A 319 3.86 -22.02 -16.24
N SER A 320 3.61 -20.73 -16.40
CA SER A 320 2.67 -20.26 -17.43
C SER A 320 3.31 -20.27 -18.80
N LEU A 321 2.45 -20.24 -19.81
CA LEU A 321 2.84 -19.88 -21.18
C LEU A 321 3.10 -18.37 -21.25
N PRO A 322 3.87 -17.90 -22.25
CA PRO A 322 4.02 -16.48 -22.54
C PRO A 322 2.68 -15.76 -22.66
N GLU A 323 2.68 -14.44 -22.48
CA GLU A 323 1.45 -13.66 -22.47
C GLU A 323 0.68 -13.82 -23.80
N GLY A 324 -0.63 -14.03 -23.69
CA GLY A 324 -1.51 -14.27 -24.84
C GLY A 324 -1.53 -15.70 -25.41
N TYR A 325 -0.68 -16.62 -24.94
CA TYR A 325 -0.67 -18.00 -25.42
C TYR A 325 -1.64 -18.91 -24.63
N LEU A 326 -2.39 -19.75 -25.36
CA LEU A 326 -3.26 -20.80 -24.79
C LEU A 326 -2.64 -22.20 -24.92
N PHE A 327 -1.75 -22.38 -25.89
CA PHE A 327 -1.04 -23.61 -26.19
C PHE A 327 0.36 -23.25 -26.69
N MET A 328 1.35 -24.08 -26.34
CA MET A 328 2.73 -23.90 -26.78
C MET A 328 3.40 -25.25 -26.98
N TRP A 329 4.09 -25.38 -28.11
CA TRP A 329 4.96 -26.52 -28.37
C TRP A 329 6.22 -26.45 -27.51
N THR A 330 6.63 -27.60 -26.98
CA THR A 330 7.89 -27.75 -26.24
C THR A 330 8.96 -28.45 -27.08
N ASN A 331 8.54 -29.38 -27.94
CA ASN A 331 9.36 -30.04 -28.94
C ASN A 331 8.46 -30.65 -30.03
N GLY A 332 9.04 -31.00 -31.17
CA GLY A 332 8.32 -31.70 -32.24
C GLY A 332 7.12 -30.94 -32.80
N ALA A 333 7.20 -29.60 -32.84
CA ALA A 333 6.19 -28.79 -33.52
C ALA A 333 6.14 -29.17 -35.03
N PRO A 334 4.94 -29.21 -35.64
CA PRO A 334 4.80 -29.30 -37.09
C PRO A 334 5.55 -28.17 -37.80
N ALA A 335 5.97 -28.40 -39.03
CA ALA A 335 6.73 -27.42 -39.82
C ALA A 335 5.91 -26.15 -40.11
N ASP A 336 4.61 -26.31 -40.35
CA ASP A 336 3.68 -25.22 -40.60
C ASP A 336 2.23 -25.59 -40.19
N ALA A 337 1.34 -24.60 -40.29
CA ALA A 337 -0.09 -24.77 -39.98
C ALA A 337 -0.78 -25.80 -40.91
N GLY A 338 -0.31 -25.95 -42.15
CA GLY A 338 -0.89 -26.90 -43.11
C GLY A 338 -0.50 -28.35 -42.83
N GLU A 339 0.72 -28.61 -42.36
CA GLU A 339 1.09 -29.91 -41.82
C GLU A 339 0.27 -30.24 -40.57
N ALA A 340 0.17 -29.29 -39.64
CA ALA A 340 -0.63 -29.48 -38.43
C ALA A 340 -2.10 -29.78 -38.75
N PHE A 341 -2.70 -29.04 -39.70
CA PHE A 341 -4.08 -29.27 -40.15
C PHE A 341 -4.28 -30.70 -40.64
N LYS A 342 -3.37 -31.20 -41.50
CA LYS A 342 -3.42 -32.58 -42.02
C LYS A 342 -3.24 -33.65 -40.96
N LEU A 343 -2.52 -33.35 -39.88
CA LEU A 343 -2.33 -34.29 -38.77
C LEU A 343 -3.56 -34.35 -37.85
N ILE A 344 -4.36 -33.29 -37.82
CA ILE A 344 -5.56 -33.18 -36.97
C ILE A 344 -6.81 -33.68 -37.70
N ASP A 345 -6.92 -33.41 -38.99
CA ASP A 345 -7.98 -33.90 -39.89
C ASP A 345 -7.83 -35.42 -40.08
N GLU A 346 -8.29 -36.19 -39.09
CA GLU A 346 -8.13 -37.64 -39.01
C GLU A 346 -9.05 -38.36 -40.01
N ASP A 347 -10.24 -37.81 -40.26
CA ASP A 347 -11.23 -38.40 -41.17
C ASP A 347 -11.09 -37.90 -42.63
N GLN A 348 -10.17 -36.97 -42.88
CA GLN A 348 -9.81 -36.43 -44.19
C GLN A 348 -10.98 -35.72 -44.89
N ASP A 349 -11.89 -35.13 -44.12
CA ASP A 349 -13.01 -34.35 -44.64
C ASP A 349 -12.62 -32.91 -45.02
N HIS A 350 -11.34 -32.55 -44.85
CA HIS A 350 -10.77 -31.23 -45.07
C HIS A 350 -11.30 -30.16 -44.12
N ARG A 351 -11.77 -30.58 -42.95
CA ARG A 351 -12.25 -29.73 -41.87
C ARG A 351 -11.65 -30.24 -40.57
N VAL A 352 -11.42 -29.34 -39.62
CA VAL A 352 -11.03 -29.72 -38.27
C VAL A 352 -12.20 -29.47 -37.35
N SER A 353 -12.74 -30.55 -36.77
CA SER A 353 -13.78 -30.50 -35.76
C SER A 353 -13.18 -30.28 -34.35
N LEU A 354 -14.00 -29.79 -33.41
CA LEU A 354 -13.57 -29.64 -32.01
C LEU A 354 -13.09 -30.97 -31.39
N PRO A 355 -13.75 -32.12 -31.59
CA PRO A 355 -13.27 -33.41 -31.10
C PRO A 355 -11.89 -33.80 -31.62
N GLU A 356 -11.62 -33.61 -32.92
CA GLU A 356 -10.32 -33.91 -33.53
C GLU A 356 -9.22 -33.03 -32.96
N LEU A 357 -9.46 -31.71 -32.91
CA LEU A 357 -8.52 -30.78 -32.29
C LEU A 357 -8.24 -31.14 -30.83
N THR A 358 -9.29 -31.52 -30.09
CA THR A 358 -9.18 -31.92 -28.67
C THR A 358 -8.35 -33.18 -28.51
N SER A 359 -8.65 -34.23 -29.27
CA SER A 359 -7.92 -35.50 -29.25
C SER A 359 -6.45 -35.29 -29.54
N TYR A 360 -6.15 -34.59 -30.64
CA TYR A 360 -4.78 -34.32 -31.06
C TYR A 360 -4.00 -33.51 -30.03
N MET A 361 -4.57 -32.41 -29.53
CA MET A 361 -3.89 -31.54 -28.56
C MET A 361 -3.62 -32.25 -27.24
N LEU A 362 -4.57 -33.04 -26.73
CA LEU A 362 -4.39 -33.81 -25.51
C LEU A 362 -3.31 -34.89 -25.67
N ASP A 363 -3.25 -35.58 -26.82
CA ASP A 363 -2.17 -36.53 -27.14
C ASP A 363 -0.79 -35.84 -27.15
N GLN A 364 -0.68 -34.64 -27.74
CA GLN A 364 0.60 -33.90 -27.74
C GLN A 364 1.02 -33.46 -26.33
N VAL A 365 0.07 -33.11 -25.48
CA VAL A 365 0.35 -32.76 -24.07
C VAL A 365 0.76 -34.00 -23.28
N GLU A 366 0.07 -35.12 -23.45
CA GLU A 366 0.37 -36.39 -22.77
C GLU A 366 1.76 -36.93 -23.14
N ARG A 367 2.16 -36.76 -24.40
CA ARG A 367 3.50 -37.10 -24.89
C ARG A 367 4.60 -36.13 -24.46
N GLY A 368 4.26 -35.06 -23.74
CA GLY A 368 5.19 -34.01 -23.33
C GLY A 368 5.78 -33.23 -24.51
N ARG A 369 5.05 -33.16 -25.63
CA ARG A 369 5.43 -32.39 -26.82
C ARG A 369 4.85 -30.99 -26.81
N ALA A 370 3.77 -30.78 -26.08
CA ALA A 370 3.15 -29.48 -25.92
C ALA A 370 2.67 -29.23 -24.49
N ARG A 371 2.31 -27.97 -24.22
CA ARG A 371 1.71 -27.53 -22.96
C ARG A 371 0.50 -26.67 -23.24
N LEU A 372 -0.57 -26.89 -22.49
CA LEU A 372 -1.73 -26.01 -22.44
C LEU A 372 -1.56 -24.97 -21.34
N ARG A 373 -2.24 -23.84 -21.49
CA ARG A 373 -2.30 -22.81 -20.45
C ARG A 373 -2.83 -23.42 -19.15
N PRO A 374 -2.07 -23.34 -18.05
CA PRO A 374 -2.51 -23.86 -16.77
C PRO A 374 -3.65 -23.02 -16.17
N GLY A 375 -4.39 -23.61 -15.24
CA GLY A 375 -5.46 -22.93 -14.49
C GLY A 375 -6.86 -23.00 -15.08
N MET A 376 -7.03 -23.69 -16.21
CA MET A 376 -8.32 -23.98 -16.81
C MET A 376 -8.36 -25.48 -17.19
N PRO A 377 -9.52 -26.15 -17.16
CA PRO A 377 -9.65 -27.49 -17.71
C PRO A 377 -9.16 -27.53 -19.15
N ALA A 378 -8.44 -28.59 -19.53
CA ALA A 378 -7.82 -28.69 -20.86
C ALA A 378 -8.86 -28.52 -21.98
N ASP A 379 -10.03 -29.16 -21.85
CA ASP A 379 -11.14 -29.05 -22.80
C ASP A 379 -11.63 -27.61 -22.98
N ASP A 380 -11.64 -26.81 -21.92
CA ASP A 380 -12.09 -25.41 -21.99
C ASP A 380 -11.05 -24.53 -22.68
N VAL A 381 -9.76 -24.78 -22.46
CA VAL A 381 -8.67 -24.10 -23.17
C VAL A 381 -8.78 -24.38 -24.67
N ILE A 382 -8.93 -25.65 -25.03
CA ILE A 382 -9.01 -26.10 -26.43
C ILE A 382 -10.28 -25.55 -27.08
N ARG A 383 -11.44 -25.62 -26.41
CA ARG A 383 -12.70 -25.05 -26.89
C ARG A 383 -12.58 -23.54 -27.11
N LYS A 384 -11.88 -22.82 -26.23
CA LYS A 384 -11.64 -21.38 -26.39
C LYS A 384 -10.74 -21.10 -27.60
N MET A 385 -9.69 -21.90 -27.80
CA MET A 385 -8.84 -21.80 -28.99
C MET A 385 -9.64 -22.04 -30.28
N PHE A 386 -10.44 -23.11 -30.31
CA PHE A 386 -11.31 -23.44 -31.43
C PHE A 386 -12.24 -22.28 -31.79
N ARG A 387 -13.02 -21.80 -30.82
CA ARG A 387 -13.99 -20.71 -31.02
C ARG A 387 -13.35 -19.38 -31.43
N SER A 388 -12.09 -19.15 -31.07
CA SER A 388 -11.40 -17.92 -31.46
C SER A 388 -10.95 -17.91 -32.92
N GLN A 389 -10.96 -19.08 -33.58
CA GLN A 389 -10.54 -19.27 -34.97
C GLN A 389 -11.72 -19.55 -35.90
N ASP A 390 -12.82 -20.08 -35.38
CA ASP A 390 -14.07 -20.31 -36.10
C ASP A 390 -14.77 -18.97 -36.40
N TYR A 391 -14.26 -18.24 -37.39
CA TYR A 391 -14.73 -16.90 -37.74
C TYR A 391 -16.12 -16.90 -38.38
N ASN A 392 -16.49 -17.99 -39.03
CA ASN A 392 -17.77 -18.14 -39.72
C ASN A 392 -18.86 -18.82 -38.85
N ASP A 393 -18.51 -19.29 -37.64
CA ASP A 393 -19.36 -19.96 -36.64
C ASP A 393 -20.04 -21.23 -37.19
N ASP A 394 -19.38 -21.93 -38.10
CA ASP A 394 -19.87 -23.18 -38.71
C ASP A 394 -19.50 -24.44 -37.93
N ARG A 395 -18.81 -24.27 -36.79
CA ARG A 395 -18.33 -25.32 -35.87
C ARG A 395 -17.26 -26.23 -36.44
N HIS A 396 -16.59 -25.80 -37.50
CA HIS A 396 -15.44 -26.45 -38.08
C HIS A 396 -14.36 -25.40 -38.34
N LEU A 397 -13.10 -25.82 -38.42
CA LEU A 397 -12.02 -24.96 -38.86
C LEU A 397 -11.62 -25.40 -40.26
N SER A 398 -11.70 -24.48 -41.22
CA SER A 398 -11.09 -24.63 -42.54
C SER A 398 -9.59 -24.34 -42.49
N ILE A 399 -8.86 -24.74 -43.53
CA ILE A 399 -7.42 -24.46 -43.64
C ILE A 399 -7.09 -22.96 -43.59
N ASP A 400 -8.01 -22.11 -44.06
CA ASP A 400 -7.83 -20.66 -44.08
C ASP A 400 -8.09 -20.00 -42.71
N GLU A 401 -8.90 -20.64 -41.86
CA GLU A 401 -9.19 -20.19 -40.49
C GLU A 401 -8.16 -20.68 -39.47
N PHE A 402 -7.62 -21.87 -39.73
CA PHE A 402 -6.77 -22.58 -38.80
C PHE A 402 -5.42 -21.89 -38.59
N THR A 403 -5.17 -21.49 -37.34
CA THR A 403 -3.93 -20.88 -36.89
C THR A 403 -3.44 -21.55 -35.61
N LEU A 404 -2.22 -22.08 -35.66
CA LEU A 404 -1.48 -22.53 -34.48
C LEU A 404 -0.17 -21.75 -34.44
N LYS A 405 0.04 -20.98 -33.36
CA LYS A 405 1.30 -20.28 -33.16
C LYS A 405 2.43 -21.29 -33.04
N MET A 406 3.43 -21.17 -33.91
CA MET A 406 4.58 -22.07 -33.95
C MET A 406 5.76 -21.45 -33.20
N SER A 407 6.77 -22.26 -32.88
CA SER A 407 7.93 -21.81 -32.10
C SER A 407 8.70 -20.63 -32.73
N ASP A 408 8.61 -20.46 -34.06
CA ASP A 408 9.29 -19.37 -34.76
C ASP A 408 8.58 -18.01 -34.60
N ASP A 409 7.27 -17.98 -34.32
CA ASP A 409 6.54 -16.74 -34.01
C ASP A 409 7.01 -16.11 -32.68
N VAL A 410 7.51 -16.95 -31.75
CA VAL A 410 8.04 -16.52 -30.44
C VAL A 410 9.38 -15.82 -30.56
N ARG A 411 10.19 -16.18 -31.57
CA ARG A 411 11.49 -15.54 -31.81
C ARG A 411 11.37 -14.13 -32.40
N MET A 412 10.31 -13.87 -33.15
CA MET A 412 10.11 -12.54 -33.75
C MET A 412 9.55 -11.53 -32.75
N SER A 413 8.67 -11.93 -31.81
CA SER A 413 8.11 -10.99 -30.84
C SER A 413 9.09 -10.50 -29.77
N HIS A 414 10.20 -11.20 -29.52
CA HIS A 414 11.26 -10.73 -28.61
C HIS A 414 12.32 -9.87 -29.30
N ALA A 415 12.36 -9.82 -30.63
CA ALA A 415 13.30 -8.98 -31.36
C ALA A 415 12.84 -7.52 -31.46
N ASP A 416 11.54 -7.26 -31.32
CA ASP A 416 10.96 -5.90 -31.43
C ASP A 416 10.97 -5.12 -30.09
N ASP A 417 11.28 -5.76 -28.96
CA ASP A 417 11.42 -5.11 -27.64
C ASP A 417 12.89 -4.75 -27.28
N GLU A 418 13.86 -5.09 -28.13
CA GLU A 418 15.29 -4.74 -27.96
C GLU A 418 15.82 -3.71 -28.98
N LEU A 419 14.94 -2.84 -29.53
CA LEU A 419 15.33 -1.78 -30.48
C LEU A 419 14.94 -0.36 -30.05
#